data_AF-A0AAD9XER2-F1
#
_entry.id   AF-A0AAD9XER2-F1
#
_cell.length_a   1.000
_cell.length_b   1.000
_cell.length_c   1.000
_cell.angle_alpha   90.00
_cell.angle_beta   90.00
_cell.angle_gamma   90.00
#
_symmetry.space_group_name_H-M   'P 1'
#
loop_
_entity.id
_entity.type
_entity.pdbx_description
1 polymer ?
#
loop_
_entity_poly.entity_id
_entity_poly.type
_entity_poly.pdbx_seq_one_letter_code
_entity_poly.pdbx_strand_id
1 'polypeptide(L)'
;MHNRGWKSVYHVTRRDAFRGTPINLTDRFHQVLHWATGSVEILFSHNNALLASPRMKLLQRIAYLNIEIYPFTSIFLIVYCFLPALCLLSDQFIVQSFSITSLIYLLVITLTTCLLTIIEIKWSGIDMEQWWRNVQFWLIGGTSSHLAAFLLGLLKLIAGIDISFKLTSKPTSDDAAVSKFANLYIIK
;
A
#
# COMPACT_ATOMS: atom_id res chain seq x y z
N MET A 1 20.91 6.65 6.63
CA MET A 1 21.95 5.61 6.85
C MET A 1 22.41 5.00 5.53
N HIS A 2 21.53 4.45 4.69
CA HIS A 2 21.91 3.85 3.40
C HIS A 2 22.55 4.84 2.40
N ASN A 3 22.15 6.12 2.41
CA ASN A 3 22.85 7.20 1.67
C ASN A 3 24.34 7.34 2.04
N ARG A 4 24.75 6.85 3.22
CA ARG A 4 26.15 6.87 3.70
C ARG A 4 26.90 5.56 3.41
N GLY A 5 26.30 4.60 2.69
CA GLY A 5 26.94 3.34 2.28
C GLY A 5 26.72 2.14 3.22
N TRP A 6 25.92 2.31 4.28
CA TRP A 6 25.55 1.21 5.16
C TRP A 6 24.66 0.18 4.47
N LYS A 7 24.72 -1.07 4.93
CA LYS A 7 23.91 -2.19 4.43
C LYS A 7 22.97 -2.70 5.53
N SER A 8 21.73 -2.97 5.18
CA SER A 8 20.75 -3.65 6.03
C SER A 8 20.75 -5.16 5.76
N VAL A 9 20.51 -5.96 6.80
CA VAL A 9 20.34 -7.42 6.69
C VAL A 9 18.95 -7.77 7.22
N TYR A 10 18.20 -8.55 6.44
CA TYR A 10 16.91 -9.10 6.85
C TYR A 10 17.10 -10.57 7.24
N HIS A 11 16.77 -10.91 8.49
CA HIS A 11 16.90 -12.27 9.02
C HIS A 11 15.57 -12.74 9.56
N VAL A 12 15.08 -13.87 9.06
CA VAL A 12 13.84 -14.50 9.51
C VAL A 12 14.20 -15.66 10.42
N THR A 13 13.85 -15.53 11.69
CA THR A 13 14.02 -16.60 12.68
C THR A 13 12.88 -17.61 12.59
N ARG A 14 13.13 -18.87 12.97
CA ARG A 14 12.11 -19.94 12.94
C ARG A 14 10.87 -19.63 13.80
N ARG A 15 11.03 -18.82 14.85
CA ARG A 15 9.93 -18.25 15.64
C ARG A 15 10.02 -16.74 15.53
N ASP A 16 8.90 -16.07 15.35
CA ASP A 16 8.87 -14.61 15.26
C ASP A 16 9.37 -14.01 16.58
N ALA A 17 10.45 -13.24 16.51
CA ALA A 17 11.01 -12.56 17.68
C ALA A 17 10.11 -11.42 18.19
N PHE A 18 9.28 -10.84 17.30
CA PHE A 18 8.37 -9.75 17.61
C PHE A 18 7.01 -10.02 16.95
N ARG A 19 5.94 -9.97 17.75
CA ARG A 19 4.55 -10.12 17.28
C ARG A 19 3.70 -8.95 17.75
N GLY A 20 2.94 -8.37 16.83
CA GLY A 20 1.97 -7.33 17.11
C GLY A 20 1.10 -7.10 15.89
N THR A 21 -0.20 -7.29 16.03
CA THR A 21 -1.19 -7.07 14.97
C THR A 21 -2.31 -6.16 15.48
N PRO A 22 -2.75 -5.17 14.69
CA PRO A 22 -3.92 -4.39 15.03
C PRO A 22 -5.14 -5.30 15.17
N ILE A 23 -5.93 -5.12 16.23
CA ILE A 23 -7.12 -5.94 16.51
C ILE A 23 -8.32 -5.42 15.72
N ASN A 24 -8.38 -4.11 15.46
CA ASN A 24 -9.50 -3.45 14.83
C ASN A 24 -9.16 -2.94 13.42
N LEU A 25 -10.14 -2.97 12.53
CA LEU A 25 -10.02 -2.47 11.16
C LEU A 25 -9.83 -0.96 11.11
N THR A 26 -10.50 -0.21 11.99
CA THR A 26 -10.36 1.25 12.09
C THR A 26 -8.92 1.64 12.42
N ASP A 27 -8.31 0.99 13.41
CA ASP A 27 -6.92 1.24 13.79
C ASP A 27 -5.97 0.92 12.64
N ARG A 28 -6.26 -0.14 11.89
CA ARG A 28 -5.48 -0.52 10.71
C ARG A 28 -5.55 0.55 9.61
N PHE A 29 -6.73 1.14 9.37
CA PHE A 29 -6.85 2.24 8.40
C PHE A 29 -6.14 3.52 8.84
N HIS A 30 -6.20 3.84 10.14
CA HIS A 30 -5.40 4.94 10.70
C HIS A 30 -3.91 4.68 10.48
N GLN A 31 -3.40 3.47 10.77
CA GLN A 31 -2.00 3.12 10.52
C GLN A 31 -1.60 3.26 9.05
N VAL A 32 -2.41 2.75 8.12
CA VAL A 32 -2.14 2.90 6.68
C VAL A 32 -2.14 4.37 6.27
N LEU A 33 -3.06 5.17 6.81
CA LEU A 33 -3.10 6.61 6.58
C LEU A 33 -1.80 7.27 7.08
N HIS A 34 -1.33 6.94 8.28
CA HIS A 34 -0.06 7.43 8.82
C HIS A 34 1.13 7.09 7.91
N TRP A 35 1.23 5.83 7.45
CA TRP A 35 2.30 5.41 6.55
C TRP A 35 2.25 6.16 5.23
N ALA A 36 1.04 6.34 4.67
CA ALA A 36 0.86 7.03 3.41
C ALA A 36 1.21 8.51 3.53
N THR A 37 0.78 9.18 4.60
CA THR A 37 1.15 10.58 4.85
C THR A 37 2.66 10.72 5.02
N GLY A 38 3.30 9.87 5.83
CA GLY A 38 4.75 9.90 6.01
C GLY A 38 5.51 9.67 4.69
N SER A 39 5.00 8.80 3.83
CA SER A 39 5.59 8.54 2.51
C SER A 39 5.51 9.77 1.59
N VAL A 40 4.36 10.45 1.58
CA VAL A 40 4.20 11.71 0.82
C VAL A 40 5.09 12.83 1.36
N GLU A 41 5.24 12.94 2.68
CA GLU A 41 6.13 13.92 3.29
C GLU A 41 7.60 13.68 2.92
N ILE A 42 8.05 12.42 2.94
CA ILE A 42 9.42 12.06 2.55
C ILE A 42 9.66 12.42 1.08
N LEU A 43 8.69 12.15 0.20
CA LEU A 43 8.80 12.47 -1.22
C LEU A 43 8.97 13.99 -1.46
N PHE A 44 8.27 14.84 -0.71
CA PHE A 44 8.42 16.30 -0.83
C PHE A 44 9.55 16.88 0.03
N SER A 45 10.24 16.05 0.81
CA SER A 45 11.38 16.47 1.63
C SER A 45 12.68 16.54 0.81
N HIS A 46 13.68 17.26 1.34
CA HIS A 46 15.04 17.28 0.77
C HIS A 46 15.73 15.89 0.82
N ASN A 47 15.19 14.92 1.57
CA ASN A 47 15.77 13.58 1.71
C ASN A 47 14.99 12.52 0.90
N ASN A 48 14.42 12.92 -0.23
CA ASN A 48 13.74 12.02 -1.19
C ASN A 48 14.74 11.02 -1.83
N ALA A 49 14.29 9.80 -2.12
CA ALA A 49 15.03 8.80 -2.89
C ALA A 49 15.55 9.32 -4.25
N LEU A 50 14.88 10.29 -4.88
CA LEU A 50 15.32 10.98 -6.10
C LEU A 50 16.54 11.88 -5.89
N LEU A 51 16.85 12.32 -4.67
CA LEU A 51 18.05 13.11 -4.36
C LEU A 51 19.09 12.26 -3.61
N ALA A 52 18.92 10.93 -3.62
CA ALA A 52 19.83 10.01 -2.97
C ALA A 52 21.26 10.10 -3.54
N SER A 53 22.24 9.86 -2.66
CA SER A 53 23.66 9.87 -2.99
C SER A 53 24.01 8.78 -4.01
N PRO A 54 24.99 9.01 -4.90
CA PRO A 54 25.50 7.97 -5.83
C PRO A 54 26.09 6.74 -5.12
N ARG A 55 26.29 6.79 -3.81
CA ARG A 55 26.72 5.64 -2.99
C ARG A 55 25.63 4.59 -2.81
N MET A 56 24.36 4.91 -3.08
CA MET A 56 23.26 3.93 -3.05
C MET A 56 23.12 3.21 -4.40
N LYS A 57 22.86 1.90 -4.34
CA LYS A 57 22.63 1.09 -5.53
C LYS A 57 21.35 1.54 -6.26
N LEU A 58 21.36 1.50 -7.59
CA LEU A 58 20.21 1.90 -8.42
C LEU A 58 18.93 1.14 -8.04
N LEU A 59 18.99 -0.19 -7.91
CA LEU A 59 17.83 -1.00 -7.55
C LEU A 59 17.26 -0.63 -6.16
N GLN A 60 18.15 -0.31 -5.21
CA GLN A 60 17.74 0.13 -3.88
C GLN A 60 17.03 1.50 -3.95
N ARG A 61 17.51 2.40 -4.81
CA ARG A 61 16.87 3.70 -5.04
C ARG A 61 15.48 3.55 -5.64
N ILE A 62 15.31 2.65 -6.62
CA ILE A 62 14.00 2.34 -7.22
C ILE A 62 13.05 1.76 -6.16
N ALA A 63 13.53 0.88 -5.28
CA ALA A 63 12.71 0.32 -4.21
C ALA A 63 12.23 1.38 -3.21
N TYR A 64 13.10 2.31 -2.80
CA TYR A 64 12.70 3.44 -1.95
C TYR A 64 11.69 4.34 -2.64
N LEU A 65 11.95 4.66 -3.92
CA LEU A 65 11.04 5.48 -4.70
C LEU A 65 9.65 4.86 -4.84
N ASN A 66 9.57 3.54 -5.00
CA ASN A 66 8.30 2.82 -5.06
C ASN A 66 7.48 2.99 -3.76
N ILE A 67 8.14 2.94 -2.60
CA ILE A 67 7.51 3.17 -1.29
C ILE A 67 7.11 4.64 -1.11
N GLU A 68 7.83 5.60 -1.70
CA GLU A 68 7.44 7.00 -1.60
C GLU A 68 6.26 7.34 -2.54
N ILE A 69 6.20 6.71 -3.71
CA ILE A 69 5.20 6.98 -4.75
C ILE A 69 3.89 6.19 -4.56
N TYR A 70 3.86 5.10 -3.77
CA TYR A 70 2.64 4.27 -3.68
C TYR A 70 1.34 5.03 -3.36
N PRO A 71 1.31 6.11 -2.53
CA PRO A 71 0.05 6.83 -2.29
C PRO A 71 -0.51 7.49 -3.56
N PHE A 72 0.35 7.86 -4.51
CA PHE A 72 -0.05 8.52 -5.76
C PHE A 72 -0.76 7.57 -6.72
N THR A 73 -0.53 6.25 -6.61
CA THR A 73 -1.24 5.28 -7.44
C THR A 73 -2.74 5.23 -7.12
N SER A 74 -3.17 5.79 -5.97
CA SER A 74 -4.59 5.89 -5.58
C SER A 74 -5.44 6.65 -6.59
N ILE A 75 -4.93 7.74 -7.18
CA ILE A 75 -5.68 8.55 -8.16
C ILE A 75 -6.01 7.71 -9.39
N PHE A 76 -5.00 7.04 -9.94
CA PHE A 76 -5.17 6.16 -11.10
C PHE A 76 -6.12 5.01 -10.78
N LEU A 77 -6.02 4.44 -9.57
CA LEU A 77 -6.90 3.36 -9.13
C LEU A 77 -8.37 3.83 -9.05
N ILE A 78 -8.62 5.01 -8.48
CA ILE A 78 -9.96 5.59 -8.38
C ILE A 78 -10.53 5.87 -9.76
N VAL A 79 -9.77 6.54 -10.63
CA VAL A 79 -10.20 6.78 -12.03
C VAL A 79 -10.54 5.46 -12.71
N TYR A 80 -9.71 4.43 -12.54
CA TYR A 80 -9.94 3.11 -13.10
C TYR A 80 -11.20 2.43 -12.52
N CYS A 81 -11.46 2.56 -11.21
CA CYS A 81 -12.66 2.01 -10.57
C CYS A 81 -13.95 2.70 -11.02
N PHE A 82 -13.92 4.01 -11.28
CA PHE A 82 -15.08 4.77 -11.75
C PHE A 82 -15.29 4.70 -13.25
N LEU A 83 -14.26 4.34 -14.04
CA LEU A 83 -14.33 4.26 -15.49
C LEU A 83 -15.50 3.42 -16.01
N PRO A 84 -15.76 2.20 -15.51
CA PRO A 84 -16.87 1.37 -16.01
C PRO A 84 -18.23 2.01 -15.69
N ALA A 85 -18.38 2.61 -14.51
CA ALA A 85 -19.62 3.29 -14.12
C ALA A 85 -19.88 4.52 -15.00
N LEU A 86 -18.84 5.29 -15.33
CA LEU A 86 -18.95 6.42 -16.25
C LEU A 86 -19.33 5.98 -17.67
N CYS A 87 -18.71 4.91 -18.19
CA CYS A 87 -19.07 4.35 -19.50
C CYS A 87 -20.53 3.87 -19.54
N LEU A 88 -21.02 3.24 -18.47
CA LEU A 88 -22.40 2.76 -18.39
C LEU A 88 -23.43 3.89 -18.26
N LEU A 89 -23.10 4.99 -17.57
CA LEU A 89 -24.03 6.12 -17.39
C LEU A 89 -24.07 7.06 -18.60
N SER A 90 -22.97 7.17 -19.34
CA SER A 90 -22.86 8.07 -20.49
C SER A 90 -23.14 7.39 -21.84
N ASP A 91 -23.24 6.06 -21.85
CA ASP A 91 -23.26 5.21 -23.06
C ASP A 91 -22.06 5.47 -24.01
N GLN A 92 -21.00 6.12 -23.52
CA GLN A 92 -19.77 6.38 -24.26
C GLN A 92 -18.72 5.34 -23.87
N PHE A 93 -18.51 4.37 -24.76
CA PHE A 93 -17.42 3.40 -24.60
C PHE A 93 -16.10 3.99 -25.12
N ILE A 94 -15.07 3.96 -24.28
CA ILE A 94 -13.73 4.45 -24.62
C ILE A 94 -13.10 3.60 -25.73
N VAL A 95 -13.41 2.30 -25.75
CA VAL A 95 -12.96 1.37 -26.80
C VAL A 95 -14.08 1.24 -27.83
N GLN A 96 -13.90 1.88 -28.99
CA GLN A 96 -14.94 1.98 -30.03
C GLN A 96 -15.09 0.71 -30.88
N SER A 97 -14.05 -0.14 -30.97
CA SER A 97 -14.15 -1.42 -31.70
C SER A 97 -13.17 -2.46 -31.16
N PHE A 98 -13.63 -3.70 -31.04
CA PHE A 98 -12.78 -4.85 -30.72
C PHE A 98 -12.33 -5.49 -32.02
N SER A 99 -11.04 -5.37 -32.35
CA SER A 99 -10.42 -6.21 -33.37
C SER A 99 -10.09 -7.59 -32.77
N ILE A 100 -10.01 -8.62 -33.61
CA ILE A 100 -9.54 -9.96 -33.20
C ILE A 100 -8.16 -9.84 -32.54
N THR A 101 -7.29 -8.98 -33.06
CA THR A 101 -5.96 -8.71 -32.51
C THR A 101 -6.03 -8.13 -31.09
N SER A 102 -6.92 -7.17 -30.84
CA SER A 102 -7.13 -6.58 -29.50
C SER A 102 -7.60 -7.63 -28.49
N LEU A 103 -8.50 -8.53 -28.91
CA LEU A 103 -8.98 -9.62 -28.06
C LEU A 103 -7.86 -10.62 -27.73
N ILE A 104 -7.00 -10.95 -28.71
CA ILE A 104 -5.83 -11.79 -28.49
C ILE A 104 -4.87 -11.12 -27.48
N TYR A 105 -4.58 -9.83 -27.62
CA TYR A 105 -3.74 -9.11 -26.66
C TYR A 105 -4.33 -9.13 -25.25
N LEU A 106 -5.63 -8.87 -25.11
CA LEU A 106 -6.32 -8.93 -23.81
C LEU A 106 -6.21 -10.33 -23.18
N LEU A 107 -6.41 -11.38 -23.98
CA LEU A 107 -6.29 -12.76 -23.52
C LEU A 107 -4.86 -13.08 -23.07
N VAL A 108 -3.86 -12.72 -23.87
CA VAL A 108 -2.44 -12.96 -23.55
C VAL A 108 -2.05 -12.23 -22.27
N ILE A 109 -2.41 -10.96 -22.12
CA ILE A 109 -2.10 -10.18 -20.90
C ILE A 109 -2.80 -10.80 -19.67
N THR A 110 -4.05 -11.24 -19.81
CA THR A 110 -4.79 -11.87 -18.70
C THR A 110 -4.15 -13.20 -18.29
N LEU A 111 -3.80 -14.05 -19.25
CA LEU A 111 -3.17 -15.35 -18.99
C LEU A 111 -1.78 -15.18 -18.37
N THR A 112 -0.95 -14.30 -18.93
CA THR A 112 0.39 -14.02 -18.40
C THR A 112 0.34 -13.48 -16.98
N THR A 113 -0.58 -12.55 -16.68
CA THR A 113 -0.78 -12.01 -15.32
C THR A 113 -1.22 -13.11 -14.34
N CYS A 114 -2.16 -13.97 -14.74
CA CYS A 114 -2.61 -15.09 -13.90
C CYS A 114 -1.48 -16.07 -13.60
N LEU A 115 -0.68 -16.43 -14.61
CA LEU A 115 0.47 -17.33 -14.44
C LEU A 115 1.55 -16.72 -13.54
N LEU A 116 1.86 -15.43 -13.70
CA LEU A 116 2.80 -14.71 -12.84
C LEU A 116 2.36 -14.75 -11.38
N THR A 117 1.09 -14.46 -11.10
CA THR A 117 0.53 -14.54 -9.75
C THR A 117 0.67 -15.94 -9.15
N ILE A 118 0.37 -16.99 -9.90
CA ILE A 118 0.48 -18.38 -9.42
C ILE A 118 1.94 -18.73 -9.08
N ILE A 119 2.89 -18.32 -9.92
CA ILE A 119 4.32 -18.54 -9.71
C ILE A 119 4.79 -17.78 -8.45
N GLU A 120 4.37 -16.53 -8.28
CA GLU A 120 4.73 -15.70 -7.13
C GLU A 120 4.23 -16.30 -5.82
N ILE A 121 2.97 -16.75 -5.77
CA ILE A 121 2.37 -17.36 -4.59
C ILE A 121 3.10 -18.66 -4.23
N LYS A 122 3.37 -19.52 -5.23
CA LYS A 122 4.11 -20.78 -5.03
C LYS A 122 5.54 -20.53 -4.54
N TRP A 123 6.24 -19.57 -5.12
CA TRP A 123 7.62 -19.26 -4.73
C TRP A 123 7.69 -18.62 -3.33
N SER A 124 6.71 -17.78 -2.99
CA SER A 124 6.66 -17.12 -1.68
C SER A 124 6.19 -18.04 -0.54
N GLY A 125 5.58 -19.18 -0.87
CA GLY A 125 5.04 -20.11 0.14
C GLY A 125 3.85 -19.53 0.94
N ILE A 126 3.12 -18.59 0.34
CA ILE A 126 1.98 -17.91 0.97
C ILE A 126 0.68 -18.60 0.54
N ASP A 127 -0.31 -18.68 1.42
CA ASP A 127 -1.62 -19.20 1.07
C ASP A 127 -2.36 -18.28 0.09
N MET A 128 -3.08 -18.87 -0.86
CA MET A 128 -3.88 -18.14 -1.87
C MET A 128 -4.88 -17.18 -1.21
N GLU A 129 -5.52 -17.62 -0.13
CA GLU A 129 -6.49 -16.79 0.60
C GLU A 129 -5.82 -15.56 1.23
N GLN A 130 -4.62 -15.72 1.78
CA GLN A 130 -3.87 -14.62 2.38
C GLN A 130 -3.42 -13.61 1.31
N TRP A 131 -2.97 -14.08 0.15
CA TRP A 131 -2.66 -13.21 -0.98
C TRP A 131 -3.90 -12.43 -1.44
N TRP A 132 -5.03 -13.11 -1.60
CA TRP A 132 -6.29 -12.48 -2.02
C TRP A 132 -6.77 -11.42 -1.04
N ARG A 133 -6.76 -11.73 0.27
CA ARG A 133 -7.08 -10.75 1.33
C ARG A 133 -6.15 -9.53 1.29
N ASN A 134 -4.87 -9.73 0.97
CA ASN A 134 -3.92 -8.64 0.82
C ASN A 134 -4.24 -7.75 -0.40
N VAL A 135 -4.60 -8.35 -1.54
CA VAL A 135 -5.03 -7.62 -2.73
C VAL A 135 -6.30 -6.80 -2.46
N GLN A 136 -7.29 -7.40 -1.80
CA GLN A 136 -8.50 -6.68 -1.38
C GLN A 136 -8.17 -5.52 -0.44
N PHE A 137 -7.31 -5.75 0.55
CA PHE A 137 -6.89 -4.71 1.49
C PHE A 137 -6.13 -3.58 0.77
N TRP A 138 -5.27 -3.91 -0.18
CA TRP A 138 -4.57 -2.93 -1.01
C TRP A 138 -5.56 -2.08 -1.84
N LEU A 139 -6.58 -2.69 -2.44
CA LEU A 139 -7.61 -1.98 -3.19
C LEU A 139 -8.39 -1.01 -2.29
N ILE A 140 -8.84 -1.49 -1.12
CA ILE A 140 -9.62 -0.65 -0.17
C ILE A 140 -8.74 0.47 0.40
N GLY A 141 -7.51 0.17 0.80
CA GLY A 141 -6.57 1.19 1.28
C GLY A 141 -6.21 2.21 0.20
N GLY A 142 -6.09 1.75 -1.05
CA GLY A 142 -5.84 2.56 -2.24
C GLY A 142 -6.96 3.56 -2.54
N THR A 143 -8.22 3.14 -2.47
CA THR A 143 -9.37 4.02 -2.73
C THR A 143 -9.76 4.91 -1.55
N SER A 144 -9.24 4.63 -0.34
CA SER A 144 -9.55 5.38 0.89
C SER A 144 -8.32 6.08 1.49
N SER A 145 -7.58 5.42 2.39
CA SER A 145 -6.48 6.00 3.16
C SER A 145 -5.37 6.61 2.29
N HIS A 146 -5.02 5.99 1.16
CA HIS A 146 -3.98 6.52 0.28
C HIS A 146 -4.42 7.82 -0.41
N LEU A 147 -5.67 7.90 -0.86
CA LEU A 147 -6.22 9.13 -1.43
C LEU A 147 -6.26 10.25 -0.39
N ALA A 148 -6.74 9.94 0.82
CA ALA A 148 -6.76 10.91 1.91
C ALA A 148 -5.35 11.43 2.24
N ALA A 149 -4.36 10.53 2.34
CA ALA A 149 -2.97 10.91 2.55
C ALA A 149 -2.41 11.77 1.42
N PHE A 150 -2.72 11.45 0.16
CA PHE A 150 -2.31 12.26 -0.99
C PHE A 150 -2.90 13.68 -0.92
N LEU A 151 -4.21 13.80 -0.68
CA LEU A 151 -4.89 15.09 -0.55
C LEU A 151 -4.33 15.92 0.61
N LEU A 152 -4.08 15.28 1.75
CA LEU A 152 -3.45 15.90 2.91
C LEU A 152 -2.02 16.38 2.60
N GLY A 153 -1.22 15.56 1.93
CA GLY A 153 0.13 15.94 1.52
C GLY A 153 0.15 17.10 0.53
N LEU A 154 -0.80 17.12 -0.42
CA LEU A 154 -0.98 18.23 -1.36
C LEU A 154 -1.38 19.52 -0.65
N LEU A 155 -2.32 19.44 0.31
CA LEU A 155 -2.74 20.58 1.12
C LEU A 155 -1.57 21.13 1.94
N LYS A 156 -0.75 20.25 2.53
CA LYS A 156 0.46 20.65 3.26
C LYS A 156 1.46 21.37 2.35
N LEU A 157 1.64 20.90 1.12
CA LEU A 157 2.53 21.53 0.15
C LEU A 157 2.05 22.93 -0.30
N ILE A 158 0.74 23.10 -0.49
CA ILE A 158 0.16 24.37 -0.97
C ILE A 158 -0.01 25.37 0.18
N ALA A 159 -0.48 24.92 1.34
CA ALA A 159 -0.87 25.77 2.46
C ALA A 159 0.22 25.94 3.54
N GLY A 160 1.30 25.15 3.50
CA GLY A 160 2.37 25.20 4.50
C GLY A 160 1.92 24.83 5.92
N ILE A 161 0.75 24.20 6.07
CA ILE A 161 0.19 23.83 7.37
C ILE A 161 0.85 22.53 7.83
N ASP A 162 1.51 22.58 8.99
CA ASP A 162 1.99 21.38 9.65
C ASP A 162 0.80 20.55 10.15
N ILE A 163 0.61 19.41 9.51
CA ILE A 163 -0.38 18.41 9.94
C ILE A 163 0.17 17.77 11.23
N SER A 164 -0.23 18.30 12.39
CA SER A 164 0.10 17.67 13.66
C SER A 164 -0.75 16.40 13.82
N PHE A 165 -0.08 15.25 13.84
CA PHE A 165 -0.78 13.98 13.92
C PHE A 165 -1.15 13.68 15.36
N LYS A 166 -2.44 13.41 15.62
CA LYS A 166 -2.89 12.85 16.89
C LYS A 166 -2.39 11.41 16.96
N LEU A 167 -1.39 11.14 17.80
CA LEU A 167 -0.85 9.80 18.05
C LEU A 167 -2.01 8.84 18.34
N THR A 168 -2.08 7.72 17.61
CA THR A 168 -2.99 6.64 17.99
C THR A 168 -2.52 6.12 19.34
N SER A 169 -3.29 6.37 20.40
CA SER A 169 -2.99 5.84 21.72
C SER A 169 -3.06 4.32 21.64
N LYS A 170 -1.97 3.63 21.97
CA LYS A 170 -2.02 2.21 22.26
C LYS A 170 -2.98 2.05 23.45
N PRO A 171 -4.11 1.34 23.34
CA PRO A 171 -5.00 1.18 24.48
C PRO A 171 -4.20 0.54 25.60
N THR A 172 -4.15 1.23 26.73
CA THR A 172 -3.64 0.67 27.99
C THR A 172 -4.52 -0.53 28.34
N SER A 173 -3.93 -1.56 28.96
CA SER A 173 -4.55 -2.83 29.32
C SER A 173 -5.85 -2.75 30.14
N ASP A 174 -6.21 -1.56 30.60
CA ASP A 174 -7.31 -1.30 31.52
C ASP A 174 -8.61 -0.87 30.81
N ASP A 175 -8.60 -0.73 29.48
CA ASP A 175 -9.82 -0.52 28.71
C ASP A 175 -10.71 -1.78 28.80
N ALA A 176 -11.89 -1.65 29.40
CA ALA A 176 -12.88 -2.72 29.55
C ALA A 176 -13.32 -3.36 28.22
N ALA A 177 -13.01 -2.74 27.07
CA ALA A 177 -13.16 -3.32 25.74
C ALA A 177 -12.03 -4.30 25.36
N VAL A 178 -10.80 -4.08 25.84
CA VAL A 178 -9.65 -4.98 25.66
C VAL A 178 -9.81 -6.22 26.53
N SER A 179 -10.38 -6.10 27.74
CA SER A 179 -10.67 -7.25 28.60
C SER A 179 -11.67 -8.23 27.96
N LYS A 180 -12.61 -7.74 27.14
CA LYS A 180 -13.57 -8.59 26.40
C LYS A 180 -12.89 -9.50 25.37
N PHE A 181 -11.73 -9.09 24.84
CA PHE A 181 -10.93 -9.87 23.89
C PHE A 181 -9.65 -10.46 24.52
N ALA A 182 -9.39 -10.22 25.81
CA ALA A 182 -8.24 -10.78 26.52
C ALA A 182 -8.22 -12.32 26.49
N ASN A 183 -9.40 -12.94 26.44
CA ASN A 183 -9.55 -14.40 26.33
C ASN A 183 -9.09 -14.98 24.98
N LEU A 184 -8.92 -14.17 23.93
CA LEU A 184 -8.33 -14.61 22.66
C LEU A 184 -6.80 -14.69 22.71
N TYR A 185 -6.17 -14.16 23.77
CA TYR A 185 -4.72 -14.21 23.98
C TYR A 185 -4.27 -15.40 24.85
N ILE A 186 -5.21 -16.20 25.35
CA ILE A 186 -4.91 -17.44 26.06
C ILE A 186 -4.79 -18.56 25.03
N ILE A 187 -3.58 -18.78 24.52
CA ILE A 187 -3.25 -20.01 23.81
C ILE A 187 -2.86 -21.05 24.86
N LYS A 188 -3.55 -22.20 24.86
CA LYS A 188 -3.22 -23.37 25.66
C LYS A 188 -2.03 -24.12 25.06
#